data_AF-A0A2U8FJ92-F1
#
_entry.id   AF-A0A2U8FJ92-F1
#
_cell.length_a   1.000
_cell.length_b   1.000
_cell.length_c   1.000
_cell.angle_alpha   90.00
_cell.angle_beta   90.00
_cell.angle_gamma   90.00
#
_symmetry.space_group_name_H-M   'P 1'
#
loop_
_entity.id
_entity.type
_entity.pdbx_description
1 polymer ?
#
loop_
_entity_poly.entity_id
_entity_poly.type
_entity_poly.pdbx_seq_one_letter_code
_entity_poly.pdbx_strand_id
1 'polypeptide(L)'
;MKVKFLENLLNQVASVSHKVRDYFNNGSFGIAIYPYLMHPCVRKSLTGLMLLVAVLSAFGGVFYLFGEHVAILFSERSITAYVHHSTLELFFPIGTMVDGKESVLSTMPQVMRAIFEYQAYMFVPFYFLGIYRMSNKHYWILSGLLAICFAIGCLLVSGITTGHYTEGGLHNLGLGITIIIGNLVLLISGLDMPRSYLAKFKYYSLLLGFIGLGCLIFTMIVPSVFSPILERISIYTIMIWEILAGFALLKCQSLKHA
;
A
#
# COMPACT_ATOMS: atom_id res chain seq x y z
N MET A 1 24.18 -20.27 4.01
CA MET A 1 24.51 -19.11 4.86
C MET A 1 23.44 -18.01 4.83
N LYS A 2 22.89 -17.64 3.66
CA LYS A 2 21.88 -16.55 3.53
C LYS A 2 20.51 -16.82 4.17
N VAL A 3 20.02 -18.07 4.15
CA VAL A 3 18.69 -18.42 4.74
C VAL A 3 18.68 -18.27 6.27
N LYS A 4 19.70 -18.82 6.96
CA LYS A 4 19.84 -18.69 8.41
C LYS A 4 19.96 -17.24 8.89
N PHE A 5 20.57 -16.37 8.10
CA PHE A 5 20.64 -14.94 8.41
C PHE A 5 19.25 -14.29 8.36
N LEU A 6 18.46 -14.60 7.34
CA LEU A 6 17.11 -14.07 7.14
C LEU A 6 16.15 -14.57 8.23
N GLU A 7 16.25 -15.85 8.58
CA GLU A 7 15.51 -16.44 9.71
C GLU A 7 15.87 -15.75 11.03
N ASN A 8 17.16 -15.53 11.31
CA ASN A 8 17.59 -14.82 12.50
C ASN A 8 17.06 -13.38 12.55
N LEU A 9 17.06 -12.66 11.42
CA LEU A 9 16.55 -11.29 11.34
C LEU A 9 15.03 -11.25 11.59
N LEU A 10 14.27 -12.15 10.96
CA LEU A 10 12.82 -12.27 11.20
C LEU A 10 12.53 -12.63 12.66
N ASN A 11 13.29 -13.55 13.26
CA ASN A 11 13.14 -13.92 14.67
C ASN A 11 13.46 -12.74 15.61
N GLN A 12 14.46 -11.93 15.29
CA GLN A 12 14.75 -10.70 16.04
C GLN A 12 13.59 -9.70 15.95
N VAL A 13 13.09 -9.42 14.75
CA VAL A 13 11.94 -8.51 14.54
C VAL A 13 10.70 -9.00 15.31
N ALA A 14 10.44 -10.30 15.26
CA ALA A 14 9.38 -10.94 16.02
C ALA A 14 9.56 -10.77 17.54
N SER A 15 10.78 -10.99 18.04
CA SER A 15 11.09 -10.84 19.46
C SER A 15 10.88 -9.41 19.96
N VAL A 16 11.26 -8.41 19.17
CA VAL A 16 11.04 -6.99 19.48
C VAL A 16 9.54 -6.69 19.45
N SER A 17 8.83 -7.16 18.43
CA SER A 17 7.38 -6.98 18.29
C SER A 17 6.61 -7.55 19.47
N HIS A 18 7.01 -8.71 19.98
CA HIS A 18 6.45 -9.33 21.19
C HIS A 18 6.77 -8.53 22.46
N LYS A 19 8.04 -8.16 22.68
CA LYS A 19 8.45 -7.36 23.86
C LYS A 19 7.69 -6.04 23.96
N VAL A 20 7.55 -5.32 22.85
CA VAL A 20 6.81 -4.05 22.81
C VAL A 20 5.32 -4.30 23.09
N ARG A 21 4.73 -5.35 22.53
CA ARG A 21 3.34 -5.71 22.79
C ARG A 21 3.11 -6.08 24.26
N ASP A 22 4.02 -6.84 24.87
CA ASP A 22 3.93 -7.22 26.29
C ASP A 22 4.05 -5.99 27.19
N TYR A 23 4.90 -5.03 26.84
CA TYR A 23 4.97 -3.74 27.54
C TYR A 23 3.64 -2.97 27.50
N PHE A 24 2.98 -2.90 26.35
CA PHE A 24 1.70 -2.19 26.22
C PHE A 24 0.52 -2.93 26.86
N ASN A 25 0.53 -4.27 26.87
CA ASN A 25 -0.56 -5.06 27.44
C ASN A 25 -0.44 -5.23 28.96
N ASN A 26 0.76 -5.52 29.46
CA ASN A 26 1.00 -5.92 30.85
C ASN A 26 1.74 -4.84 31.65
N GLY A 27 2.25 -3.78 31.00
CA GLY A 27 2.90 -2.67 31.67
C GLY A 27 1.92 -1.64 32.24
N SER A 28 2.49 -0.65 32.93
CA SER A 28 1.78 0.49 33.55
C SER A 28 0.81 1.19 32.58
N PHE A 29 1.19 1.31 31.30
CA PHE A 29 0.37 1.94 30.26
C PHE A 29 -0.94 1.19 30.01
N GLY A 30 -0.87 -0.15 29.91
CA GLY A 30 -2.05 -0.99 29.72
C GLY A 30 -3.03 -0.82 30.88
N ILE A 31 -2.54 -0.93 32.11
CA ILE A 31 -3.38 -0.85 33.31
C ILE A 31 -4.07 0.53 33.43
N ALA A 32 -3.38 1.62 33.09
CA ALA A 32 -3.92 2.97 33.21
C ALA A 32 -4.98 3.33 32.13
N ILE A 33 -4.79 2.88 30.88
CA ILE A 33 -5.57 3.34 29.73
C ILE A 33 -6.66 2.33 29.32
N TYR A 34 -6.44 1.04 29.59
CA TYR A 34 -7.36 -0.03 29.19
C TYR A 34 -8.80 0.13 29.71
N PRO A 35 -9.06 0.61 30.95
CA PRO A 35 -10.42 0.84 31.42
C PRO A 35 -11.20 1.85 30.56
N TYR A 36 -10.52 2.91 30.09
CA TYR A 36 -11.12 3.94 29.24
C TYR A 36 -11.39 3.42 27.81
N LEU A 37 -10.48 2.62 27.26
CA LEU A 37 -10.66 2.00 25.93
C LEU A 37 -11.74 0.91 25.91
N MET A 38 -12.01 0.26 27.05
CA MET A 38 -13.04 -0.77 27.19
C MET A 38 -14.46 -0.22 27.37
N HIS A 39 -14.62 1.10 27.49
CA HIS A 39 -15.94 1.70 27.62
C HIS A 39 -16.82 1.35 26.39
N PRO A 40 -18.10 0.93 26.58
CA PRO A 40 -18.95 0.45 25.49
C PRO A 40 -19.08 1.43 24.32
N CYS A 41 -19.14 2.73 24.62
CA CYS A 41 -19.21 3.78 23.59
C CYS A 41 -17.93 3.85 22.75
N VAL A 42 -16.75 3.75 23.39
CA VAL A 42 -15.45 3.77 22.72
C VAL A 42 -15.31 2.54 21.83
N ARG A 43 -15.68 1.36 22.35
CA ARG A 43 -15.63 0.11 21.58
C ARG A 43 -16.56 0.12 20.37
N LYS A 44 -17.79 0.62 20.52
CA LYS A 44 -18.74 0.77 19.40
C LYS A 44 -18.26 1.79 18.37
N SER A 45 -17.79 2.95 18.82
CA SER A 45 -17.22 4.00 17.95
C SER A 45 -16.03 3.46 17.15
N LEU A 46 -15.10 2.77 17.80
CA LEU A 46 -13.95 2.15 17.16
C LEU A 46 -14.35 1.08 16.14
N THR A 47 -15.46 0.38 16.39
CA THR A 47 -16.01 -0.60 15.43
C THR A 47 -16.63 0.09 14.22
N GLY A 48 -17.36 1.18 14.43
CA GLY A 48 -17.85 2.03 13.34
C GLY A 48 -16.72 2.61 12.49
N LEU A 49 -15.68 3.13 13.13
CA LEU A 49 -14.50 3.69 12.45
C LEU A 49 -13.78 2.61 11.63
N MET A 50 -13.60 1.41 12.17
CA MET A 50 -13.03 0.28 11.43
C MET A 50 -13.84 -0.05 10.19
N LEU A 51 -15.17 -0.09 10.30
CA LEU A 51 -16.03 -0.42 9.17
C LEU A 51 -15.98 0.67 8.09
N LEU A 52 -16.01 1.94 8.50
CA LEU A 52 -15.82 3.07 7.60
C LEU A 52 -14.50 2.97 6.85
N VAL A 53 -13.39 2.77 7.56
CA VAL A 53 -12.05 2.64 6.97
C VAL A 53 -11.97 1.41 6.07
N ALA A 54 -12.58 0.29 6.44
CA ALA A 54 -12.64 -0.92 5.60
C ALA A 54 -13.33 -0.66 4.26
N VAL A 55 -14.47 0.03 4.30
CA VAL A 55 -15.23 0.38 3.10
C VAL A 55 -14.44 1.36 2.24
N LEU A 56 -13.94 2.45 2.84
CA LEU A 56 -13.17 3.47 2.12
C LEU A 56 -11.92 2.88 1.47
N SER A 57 -11.16 2.03 2.16
CA SER A 57 -10.00 1.36 1.58
C SER A 57 -10.36 0.34 0.51
N ALA A 58 -11.48 -0.39 0.66
CA ALA A 58 -11.96 -1.28 -0.41
C ALA A 58 -12.27 -0.51 -1.70
N PHE A 59 -12.80 0.71 -1.57
CA PHE A 59 -13.01 1.61 -2.72
C PHE A 59 -11.73 2.33 -3.17
N GLY A 60 -10.71 2.44 -2.30
CA GLY A 60 -9.43 3.09 -2.62
C GLY A 60 -8.74 2.50 -3.85
N GLY A 61 -8.58 1.17 -3.87
CA GLY A 61 -8.02 0.48 -5.04
C GLY A 61 -8.87 0.63 -6.30
N VAL A 62 -10.20 0.75 -6.16
CA VAL A 62 -11.11 1.01 -7.29
C VAL A 62 -10.96 2.44 -7.79
N PHE A 63 -10.84 3.42 -6.89
CA PHE A 63 -10.61 4.83 -7.23
C PHE A 63 -9.28 5.02 -7.96
N TYR A 64 -8.25 4.26 -7.58
CA TYR A 64 -7.00 4.26 -8.34
C TYR A 64 -7.22 3.82 -9.79
N LEU A 65 -7.80 2.63 -9.99
CA LEU A 65 -7.99 2.08 -11.35
C LEU A 65 -8.88 2.98 -12.20
N PHE A 66 -9.94 3.51 -11.59
CA PHE A 66 -10.86 4.42 -12.26
C PHE A 66 -10.20 5.76 -12.59
N GLY A 67 -9.47 6.36 -11.65
CA GLY A 67 -8.88 7.66 -11.87
C GLY A 67 -7.67 7.62 -12.82
N GLU A 68 -6.90 6.52 -12.82
CA GLU A 68 -5.92 6.25 -13.87
C GLU A 68 -6.61 6.13 -15.24
N HIS A 69 -7.71 5.41 -15.32
CA HIS A 69 -8.49 5.29 -16.55
C HIS A 69 -9.03 6.63 -17.04
N VAL A 70 -9.54 7.48 -16.15
CA VAL A 70 -9.98 8.84 -16.46
C VAL A 70 -8.81 9.68 -16.97
N ALA A 71 -7.67 9.69 -16.26
CA ALA A 71 -6.49 10.44 -16.68
C ALA A 71 -6.02 10.04 -18.09
N ILE A 72 -6.08 8.75 -18.42
CA ILE A 72 -5.74 8.22 -19.75
C ILE A 72 -6.81 8.53 -20.80
N LEU A 73 -8.10 8.44 -20.47
CA LEU A 73 -9.20 8.69 -21.41
C LEU A 73 -9.18 10.13 -21.94
N PHE A 74 -8.81 11.08 -21.07
CA PHE A 74 -8.67 12.49 -21.43
C PHE A 74 -7.28 12.86 -22.00
N SER A 75 -6.40 11.88 -22.21
CA SER A 75 -5.14 12.07 -22.93
C SER A 75 -5.32 11.94 -24.44
N GLU A 76 -4.46 12.61 -25.22
CA GLU A 76 -4.47 12.49 -26.70
C GLU A 76 -4.13 11.07 -27.20
N ARG A 77 -3.50 10.25 -26.36
CA ARG A 77 -3.02 8.89 -26.70
C ARG A 77 -4.02 7.78 -26.37
N SER A 78 -5.06 8.08 -25.58
CA SER A 78 -6.11 7.13 -25.15
C SER A 78 -5.51 5.79 -24.69
N ILE A 79 -6.09 4.64 -25.08
CA ILE A 79 -5.71 3.30 -24.60
C ILE A 79 -4.23 2.94 -24.87
N THR A 80 -3.60 3.51 -25.90
CA THR A 80 -2.19 3.21 -26.20
C THR A 80 -1.22 3.68 -25.11
N ALA A 81 -1.67 4.60 -24.24
CA ALA A 81 -0.92 5.09 -23.08
C ALA A 81 -0.55 3.98 -22.09
N TYR A 82 -1.39 2.95 -21.93
CA TYR A 82 -1.10 1.83 -21.01
C TYR A 82 0.15 1.03 -21.39
N VAL A 83 0.47 0.99 -22.69
CA VAL A 83 1.57 0.17 -23.23
C VAL A 83 2.87 0.97 -23.29
N HIS A 84 2.77 2.23 -23.73
CA HIS A 84 3.95 3.00 -24.13
C HIS A 84 4.41 4.05 -23.11
N HIS A 85 3.57 4.37 -22.12
CA HIS A 85 3.83 5.47 -21.20
C HIS A 85 3.77 5.02 -19.73
N SER A 86 4.76 5.45 -18.96
CA SER A 86 4.83 5.14 -17.52
C SER A 86 3.66 5.78 -16.78
N THR A 87 3.30 5.20 -15.63
CA THR A 87 2.29 5.79 -14.74
C THR A 87 2.74 7.17 -14.26
N LEU A 88 4.05 7.39 -14.14
CA LEU A 88 4.67 8.64 -13.72
C LEU A 88 4.30 9.83 -14.61
N GLU A 89 4.16 9.61 -15.91
CA GLU A 89 3.85 10.68 -16.87
C GLU A 89 2.44 11.25 -16.64
N LEU A 90 1.55 10.47 -15.99
CA LEU A 90 0.20 10.92 -15.68
C LEU A 90 0.14 11.95 -14.55
N PHE A 91 1.23 12.17 -13.80
CA PHE A 91 1.27 13.11 -12.67
C PHE A 91 1.63 14.54 -13.07
N PHE A 92 2.07 14.75 -14.31
CA PHE A 92 2.55 16.05 -14.77
C PHE A 92 1.66 16.63 -15.87
N PRO A 93 1.41 17.96 -15.85
CA PRO A 93 0.65 18.61 -16.91
C PRO A 93 1.38 18.53 -18.26
N ILE A 94 0.62 18.65 -19.34
CA ILE A 94 1.17 18.75 -20.70
C ILE A 94 2.20 19.89 -20.75
N GLY A 95 3.33 19.65 -21.41
CA GLY A 95 4.40 20.64 -21.58
C GLY A 95 5.53 20.57 -20.55
N THR A 96 5.42 19.73 -19.52
CA THR A 96 6.54 19.52 -18.58
C THR A 96 7.60 18.63 -19.21
N MET A 97 8.88 19.00 -19.09
CA MET A 97 9.97 18.15 -19.53
C MET A 97 10.22 17.00 -18.52
N VAL A 98 10.06 15.77 -19.00
CA VAL A 98 10.33 14.50 -18.31
C VAL A 98 11.44 13.77 -19.06
N ASP A 99 12.63 13.63 -18.45
CA ASP A 99 13.81 13.02 -19.07
C ASP A 99 14.16 13.60 -20.46
N GLY A 100 14.04 14.93 -20.61
CA GLY A 100 14.30 15.61 -21.87
C GLY A 100 13.23 15.41 -22.95
N LYS A 101 12.12 14.73 -22.64
CA LYS A 101 10.93 14.61 -23.48
C LYS A 101 9.78 15.41 -22.88
N GLU A 102 9.05 16.13 -23.72
CA GLU A 102 7.85 16.83 -23.28
C GLU A 102 6.76 15.82 -22.90
N SER A 103 6.14 16.00 -21.73
CA SER A 103 4.95 15.26 -21.35
C SER A 103 3.81 15.67 -22.27
N VAL A 104 3.29 14.73 -23.04
CA VAL A 104 2.14 14.92 -23.94
C VAL A 104 0.90 14.19 -23.41
N LEU A 105 0.97 13.67 -22.17
CA LEU A 105 0.04 12.63 -21.72
C LEU A 105 -1.10 13.16 -20.84
N SER A 106 -0.80 13.86 -19.75
CA SER A 106 -1.84 14.14 -18.74
C SER A 106 -2.48 15.51 -18.90
N THR A 107 -3.70 15.53 -19.45
CA THR A 107 -4.57 16.71 -19.39
C THR A 107 -5.11 16.95 -17.98
N MET A 108 -5.15 15.93 -17.13
CA MET A 108 -5.69 15.99 -15.76
C MET A 108 -4.74 15.37 -14.71
N PRO A 109 -3.54 15.92 -14.51
CA PRO A 109 -2.56 15.39 -13.54
C PRO A 109 -3.07 15.43 -12.10
N GLN A 110 -4.01 16.32 -11.77
CA GLN A 110 -4.60 16.45 -10.45
C GLN A 110 -5.34 15.18 -10.02
N VAL A 111 -5.90 14.41 -10.98
CA VAL A 111 -6.64 13.17 -10.67
C VAL A 111 -5.70 12.13 -10.08
N MET A 112 -4.56 11.88 -10.72
CA MET A 112 -3.57 10.92 -10.22
C MET A 112 -2.95 11.34 -8.89
N ARG A 113 -2.70 12.65 -8.74
CA ARG A 113 -2.16 13.21 -7.49
C ARG A 113 -3.14 13.06 -6.33
N ALA A 114 -4.42 13.37 -6.55
CA ALA A 114 -5.46 13.21 -5.53
C ALA A 114 -5.63 11.76 -5.08
N ILE A 115 -5.51 10.80 -6.00
CA ILE A 115 -5.56 9.36 -5.68
C ILE A 115 -4.38 8.96 -4.81
N PHE A 116 -3.15 9.38 -5.13
CA PHE A 116 -1.98 9.04 -4.32
C PHE A 116 -2.01 9.73 -2.96
N GLU A 117 -2.53 10.95 -2.89
CA GLU A 117 -2.77 11.63 -1.62
C GLU A 117 -3.80 10.89 -0.77
N TYR A 118 -4.92 10.46 -1.37
CA TYR A 118 -5.90 9.60 -0.72
C TYR A 118 -5.25 8.31 -0.20
N GLN A 119 -4.42 7.66 -1.02
CA GLN A 119 -3.72 6.45 -0.65
C GLN A 119 -2.81 6.66 0.56
N ALA A 120 -2.07 7.77 0.61
CA ALA A 120 -1.22 8.09 1.74
C ALA A 120 -1.99 8.23 3.04
N TYR A 121 -3.12 8.95 3.01
CA TYR A 121 -3.92 9.21 4.21
C TYR A 121 -4.71 7.99 4.68
N MET A 122 -5.16 7.13 3.75
CA MET A 122 -6.01 5.99 4.10
C MET A 122 -5.21 4.74 4.46
N PHE A 123 -4.04 4.52 3.89
CA PHE A 123 -3.33 3.24 4.05
C PHE A 123 -2.84 3.01 5.48
N VAL A 124 -2.37 4.04 6.18
CA VAL A 124 -1.93 3.96 7.58
C VAL A 124 -3.07 3.59 8.53
N PRO A 125 -4.20 4.33 8.58
CA PRO A 125 -5.33 3.96 9.42
C PRO A 125 -5.92 2.61 9.00
N PHE A 126 -5.94 2.27 7.70
CA PHE A 126 -6.37 0.96 7.23
C PHE A 126 -5.51 -0.18 7.79
N TYR A 127 -4.19 -0.01 7.82
CA TYR A 127 -3.29 -0.98 8.41
C TYR A 127 -3.53 -1.14 9.92
N PHE A 128 -3.54 -0.07 10.70
CA PHE A 128 -3.63 -0.15 12.17
C PHE A 128 -5.03 -0.52 12.68
N LEU A 129 -6.09 -0.04 12.02
CA LEU A 129 -7.48 -0.34 12.41
C LEU A 129 -7.96 -1.66 11.83
N GLY A 130 -7.46 -2.04 10.64
CA GLY A 130 -7.86 -3.23 9.91
C GLY A 130 -6.88 -4.39 10.04
N ILE A 131 -5.81 -4.34 9.26
CA ILE A 131 -4.85 -5.44 9.08
C ILE A 131 -4.28 -5.94 10.41
N TYR A 132 -3.84 -5.02 11.27
CA TYR A 132 -3.28 -5.31 12.59
C TYR A 132 -4.21 -6.18 13.47
N ARG A 133 -5.53 -6.06 13.31
CA ARG A 133 -6.51 -6.82 14.10
C ARG A 133 -6.78 -8.22 13.56
N MET A 134 -6.57 -8.40 12.26
CA MET A 134 -6.75 -9.68 11.59
C MET A 134 -5.49 -10.56 11.67
N SER A 135 -4.32 -9.94 11.86
CA SER A 135 -3.04 -10.64 11.91
C SER A 135 -2.71 -11.25 13.28
N ASN A 136 -1.71 -12.13 13.30
CA ASN A 136 -1.16 -12.69 14.55
C ASN A 136 -0.29 -11.69 15.33
N LYS A 137 0.04 -10.56 14.70
CA LYS A 137 0.86 -9.46 15.23
C LYS A 137 2.28 -9.90 15.55
N HIS A 138 2.82 -10.86 14.82
CA HIS A 138 4.21 -11.29 14.96
C HIS A 138 5.17 -10.27 14.34
N TYR A 139 4.77 -9.65 13.23
CA TYR A 139 5.58 -8.67 12.48
C TYR A 139 4.94 -7.29 12.43
N TRP A 140 4.14 -6.93 13.44
CA TRP A 140 3.29 -5.74 13.40
C TRP A 140 4.08 -4.42 13.36
N ILE A 141 5.24 -4.38 14.02
CA ILE A 141 6.11 -3.18 14.01
C ILE A 141 6.68 -2.99 12.61
N LEU A 142 7.26 -4.04 12.02
CA LEU A 142 7.82 -3.97 10.68
C LEU A 142 6.76 -3.59 9.66
N SER A 143 5.60 -4.25 9.69
CA SER A 143 4.49 -3.96 8.78
C SER A 143 3.92 -2.55 8.99
N GLY A 144 3.87 -2.05 10.22
CA GLY A 144 3.46 -0.68 10.52
C GLY A 144 4.44 0.37 10.01
N LEU A 145 5.75 0.12 10.17
CA LEU A 145 6.79 0.97 9.59
C LEU A 145 6.73 0.97 8.06
N LEU A 146 6.55 -0.19 7.43
CA LEU A 146 6.36 -0.29 5.98
C LEU A 146 5.11 0.47 5.52
N ALA A 147 3.99 0.38 6.23
CA ALA A 147 2.78 1.14 5.90
C ALA A 147 3.01 2.67 5.96
N ILE A 148 3.78 3.15 6.95
CA ILE A 148 4.16 4.57 7.04
C ILE A 148 5.08 4.96 5.88
N CYS A 149 6.10 4.16 5.57
CA CYS A 149 7.00 4.42 4.44
C CYS A 149 6.24 4.44 3.10
N PHE A 150 5.26 3.56 2.93
CA PHE A 150 4.38 3.55 1.75
C PHE A 150 3.59 4.85 1.63
N ALA A 151 3.00 5.34 2.73
CA ALA A 151 2.28 6.61 2.74
C ALA A 151 3.21 7.80 2.42
N ILE A 152 4.43 7.81 2.94
CA ILE A 152 5.45 8.82 2.61
C ILE A 152 5.78 8.77 1.11
N GLY A 153 5.97 7.58 0.53
CA GLY A 153 6.19 7.40 -0.90
C GLY A 153 5.04 8.01 -1.72
N CYS A 154 3.79 7.75 -1.32
CA CYS A 154 2.62 8.30 -1.99
C CYS A 154 2.54 9.83 -1.91
N LEU A 155 2.84 10.42 -0.75
CA LEU A 155 2.88 11.88 -0.58
C LEU A 155 4.01 12.53 -1.39
N LEU A 156 5.18 11.89 -1.48
CA LEU A 156 6.29 12.38 -2.29
C LEU A 156 5.88 12.46 -3.77
N VAL A 157 5.21 11.43 -4.29
CA VAL A 157 4.70 11.43 -5.67
C VAL A 157 3.64 12.51 -5.87
N SER A 158 2.67 12.63 -4.95
CA SER A 158 1.58 13.62 -5.10
C SER A 158 2.04 15.07 -4.91
N GLY A 159 2.98 15.32 -4.01
CA GLY A 159 3.38 16.67 -3.61
C GLY A 159 4.30 17.39 -4.59
N ILE A 160 5.04 16.67 -5.45
CA ILE A 160 6.04 17.28 -6.32
C ILE A 160 5.41 17.67 -7.66
N THR A 161 5.40 18.98 -7.94
CA THR A 161 4.74 19.55 -9.14
C THR A 161 5.69 20.24 -10.10
N THR A 162 6.95 20.44 -9.72
CA THR A 162 7.88 21.29 -10.46
C THR A 162 8.60 20.50 -11.56
N GLY A 163 8.50 21.02 -12.78
CA GLY A 163 8.82 20.36 -14.06
C GLY A 163 10.30 20.22 -14.43
N HIS A 164 11.17 19.90 -13.46
CA HIS A 164 12.52 19.43 -13.74
C HIS A 164 12.67 18.02 -13.21
N TYR A 165 12.13 17.09 -13.98
CA TYR A 165 12.34 15.66 -13.76
C TYR A 165 13.77 15.33 -14.22
N THR A 166 14.62 14.98 -13.27
CA THR A 166 15.91 14.34 -13.50
C THR A 166 15.79 12.85 -13.17
N GLU A 167 16.45 11.99 -13.94
CA GLU A 167 16.68 10.60 -13.54
C GLU A 167 17.25 10.56 -12.11
N GLY A 168 16.56 9.88 -11.19
CA GLY A 168 16.92 9.84 -9.76
C GLY A 168 16.30 10.95 -8.89
N GLY A 169 15.41 11.77 -9.44
CA GLY A 169 14.67 12.80 -8.71
C GLY A 169 13.77 12.25 -7.60
N LEU A 170 13.40 13.11 -6.65
CA LEU A 170 12.59 12.77 -5.48
C LEU A 170 11.23 12.11 -5.83
N HIS A 171 10.68 12.40 -7.02
CA HIS A 171 9.44 11.82 -7.51
C HIS A 171 9.61 10.33 -7.90
N ASN A 172 10.71 9.97 -8.59
CA ASN A 172 11.03 8.57 -8.92
C ASN A 172 11.36 7.77 -7.67
N LEU A 173 12.04 8.41 -6.71
CA LEU A 173 12.25 7.84 -5.39
C LEU A 173 10.92 7.59 -4.68
N GLY A 174 9.97 8.55 -4.74
CA GLY A 174 8.62 8.39 -4.22
C GLY A 174 7.89 7.18 -4.80
N LEU A 175 7.85 7.04 -6.13
CA LEU A 175 7.19 5.91 -6.80
C LEU A 175 7.91 4.59 -6.51
N GLY A 176 9.25 4.58 -6.53
CA GLY A 176 10.05 3.41 -6.18
C GLY A 176 9.76 2.93 -4.75
N ILE A 177 9.71 3.85 -3.78
CA ILE A 177 9.30 3.55 -2.40
C ILE A 177 7.89 2.97 -2.39
N THR A 178 6.91 3.62 -3.04
CA THR A 178 5.52 3.16 -3.08
C THR A 178 5.40 1.73 -3.62
N ILE A 179 6.07 1.41 -4.73
CA ILE A 179 5.97 0.08 -5.34
C ILE A 179 6.71 -0.98 -4.53
N ILE A 180 7.96 -0.72 -4.13
CA ILE A 180 8.78 -1.69 -3.37
C ILE A 180 8.14 -1.94 -2.01
N ILE A 181 7.91 -0.86 -1.24
CA ILE A 181 7.39 -0.97 0.12
C ILE A 181 5.96 -1.48 0.11
N GLY A 182 5.12 -1.03 -0.83
CA GLY A 182 3.75 -1.52 -0.96
C GLY A 182 3.70 -3.03 -1.15
N ASN A 183 4.48 -3.58 -2.10
CA ASN A 183 4.52 -5.03 -2.30
C ASN A 183 5.20 -5.79 -1.14
N LEU A 184 6.13 -5.16 -0.40
CA LEU A 184 6.65 -5.74 0.85
C LEU A 184 5.57 -5.80 1.95
N VAL A 185 4.71 -4.78 2.08
CA VAL A 185 3.57 -4.81 3.03
C VAL A 185 2.67 -6.01 2.73
N LEU A 186 2.39 -6.29 1.46
CA LEU A 186 1.62 -7.46 1.01
C LEU A 186 2.25 -8.77 1.51
N LEU A 187 3.56 -8.93 1.31
CA LEU A 187 4.28 -10.13 1.75
C LEU A 187 4.26 -10.30 3.27
N ILE A 188 4.66 -9.27 4.02
CA ILE A 188 4.74 -9.38 5.48
C ILE A 188 3.34 -9.56 6.09
N SER A 189 2.32 -8.85 5.57
CA SER A 189 0.93 -9.03 6.00
C SER A 189 0.42 -10.44 5.73
N GLY A 190 0.77 -11.04 4.59
CA GLY A 190 0.46 -12.44 4.28
C GLY A 190 1.17 -13.43 5.22
N LEU A 191 2.44 -13.19 5.54
CA LEU A 191 3.19 -14.02 6.50
C LEU A 191 2.58 -13.95 7.90
N ASP A 192 2.18 -12.77 8.34
CA ASP A 192 1.63 -12.50 9.68
C ASP A 192 0.18 -13.01 9.87
N MET A 193 -0.53 -13.36 8.79
CA MET A 193 -1.94 -13.75 8.85
C MET A 193 -2.17 -15.18 9.38
N PRO A 194 -3.20 -15.42 10.22
CA PRO A 194 -3.53 -16.75 10.75
C PRO A 194 -3.98 -17.72 9.65
N ARG A 195 -3.60 -19.00 9.80
CA ARG A 195 -3.89 -20.06 8.81
C ARG A 195 -5.35 -20.54 8.78
N SER A 196 -6.17 -20.25 9.80
CA SER A 196 -7.50 -20.86 9.92
C SER A 196 -8.56 -20.20 9.03
N TYR A 197 -9.03 -19.00 9.37
CA TYR A 197 -10.15 -18.36 8.68
C TYR A 197 -9.74 -17.41 7.54
N LEU A 198 -8.45 -17.08 7.43
CA LEU A 198 -7.89 -16.14 6.44
C LEU A 198 -6.91 -16.81 5.47
N ALA A 199 -6.92 -18.14 5.34
CA ALA A 199 -6.01 -18.89 4.49
C ALA A 199 -5.97 -18.38 3.03
N LYS A 200 -7.15 -18.09 2.45
CA LYS A 200 -7.26 -17.55 1.09
C LYS A 200 -6.62 -16.16 0.98
N PHE A 201 -6.94 -15.26 1.91
CA PHE A 201 -6.39 -13.90 1.91
C PHE A 201 -4.87 -13.92 2.09
N LYS A 202 -4.35 -14.80 2.95
CA LYS A 202 -2.92 -15.05 3.11
C LYS A 202 -2.26 -15.45 1.79
N TYR A 203 -2.82 -16.44 1.10
CA TYR A 203 -2.29 -16.91 -0.19
C TYR A 203 -2.25 -15.78 -1.22
N TYR A 204 -3.35 -15.03 -1.38
CA TYR A 204 -3.40 -13.91 -2.33
C TYR A 204 -2.45 -12.77 -1.96
N SER A 205 -2.29 -12.47 -0.66
CA SER A 205 -1.32 -11.45 -0.20
C SER A 205 0.11 -11.80 -0.62
N LEU A 206 0.50 -13.06 -0.41
CA LEU A 206 1.84 -13.53 -0.79
C LEU A 206 2.01 -13.54 -2.31
N LEU A 207 1.02 -14.07 -3.04
CA LEU A 207 1.06 -14.16 -4.50
C LEU A 207 1.18 -12.77 -5.14
N LEU A 208 0.32 -11.82 -4.76
CA LEU A 208 0.34 -10.46 -5.29
C LEU A 208 1.66 -9.74 -4.96
N GLY A 209 2.18 -9.90 -3.74
CA GLY A 209 3.46 -9.32 -3.35
C GLY A 209 4.64 -9.86 -4.17
N PHE A 210 4.67 -11.17 -4.46
CA PHE A 210 5.70 -11.77 -5.32
C PHE A 210 5.58 -11.33 -6.78
N ILE A 211 4.36 -11.26 -7.31
CA ILE A 211 4.12 -10.78 -8.68
C ILE A 211 4.60 -9.33 -8.81
N GLY A 212 4.20 -8.44 -7.90
CA GLY A 212 4.57 -7.03 -7.99
C GLY A 212 6.06 -6.78 -7.82
N LEU A 213 6.73 -7.45 -6.86
CA LEU A 213 8.18 -7.35 -6.75
C LEU A 213 8.90 -7.98 -7.94
N GLY A 214 8.40 -9.10 -8.47
CA GLY A 214 8.97 -9.77 -9.63
C GLY A 214 8.92 -8.88 -10.88
N CYS A 215 7.79 -8.23 -11.13
CA CYS A 215 7.63 -7.26 -12.21
C CYS A 215 8.60 -6.09 -12.06
N LEU A 216 8.68 -5.47 -10.87
CA LEU A 216 9.62 -4.38 -10.62
C LEU A 216 11.08 -4.81 -10.83
N ILE A 217 11.52 -5.93 -10.23
CA ILE A 217 12.90 -6.42 -10.38
C ILE A 217 13.22 -6.67 -11.86
N PHE A 218 12.28 -7.25 -12.60
CA PHE A 218 12.46 -7.46 -14.03
C PHE A 218 12.64 -6.14 -14.79
N THR A 219 11.83 -5.11 -14.49
CA THR A 219 12.00 -3.78 -15.12
C THR A 219 13.34 -3.12 -14.82
N MET A 220 13.91 -3.35 -13.64
CA MET A 220 15.21 -2.79 -13.25
C MET A 220 16.38 -3.51 -13.94
N ILE A 221 16.26 -4.81 -14.21
CA ILE A 221 17.31 -5.62 -14.84
C ILE A 221 17.26 -5.52 -16.37
N VAL A 222 16.05 -5.51 -16.94
CA VAL A 222 15.83 -5.51 -18.39
C VAL A 222 14.86 -4.38 -18.77
N PRO A 223 15.35 -3.13 -18.88
CA PRO A 223 14.57 -2.04 -19.41
C PRO A 223 14.12 -2.38 -20.85
N SER A 224 12.81 -2.43 -21.07
CA SER A 224 12.24 -2.83 -22.36
C SER A 224 10.98 -2.02 -22.67
N VAL A 225 10.44 -2.20 -23.87
CA VAL A 225 9.16 -1.58 -24.27
C VAL A 225 8.00 -2.00 -23.35
N PHE A 226 8.14 -3.11 -22.62
CA PHE A 226 7.14 -3.59 -21.66
C PHE A 226 7.30 -3.03 -20.24
N SER A 227 8.34 -2.24 -19.97
CA SER A 227 8.57 -1.67 -18.65
C SER A 227 7.36 -0.89 -18.09
N PRO A 228 6.64 -0.05 -18.87
CA PRO A 228 5.45 0.63 -18.38
C PRO A 228 4.34 -0.31 -17.91
N ILE A 229 4.13 -1.43 -18.61
CA ILE A 229 3.11 -2.42 -18.25
C ILE A 229 3.49 -3.12 -16.94
N LEU A 230 4.76 -3.51 -16.81
CA LEU A 230 5.24 -4.20 -15.62
C LEU A 230 5.24 -3.30 -14.38
N GLU A 231 5.54 -2.01 -14.55
CA GLU A 231 5.38 -1.00 -13.50
C GLU A 231 3.92 -0.93 -13.03
N ARG A 232 2.96 -0.82 -13.95
CA ARG A 232 1.53 -0.80 -13.64
C ARG A 232 1.06 -2.07 -12.95
N ILE A 233 1.47 -3.25 -13.42
CA ILE A 233 1.16 -4.53 -12.77
C ILE A 233 1.64 -4.51 -11.30
N SER A 234 2.81 -3.94 -11.04
CA SER A 234 3.38 -3.82 -9.69
C SER A 234 2.59 -2.88 -8.78
N ILE A 235 1.86 -1.91 -9.34
CA ILE A 235 0.95 -1.05 -8.58
C ILE A 235 -0.43 -1.73 -8.44
N TYR A 236 -0.92 -2.35 -9.50
CA TYR A 236 -2.21 -3.07 -9.50
C TYR A 236 -2.24 -4.20 -8.48
N THR A 237 -1.13 -4.88 -8.23
CA THR A 237 -1.04 -5.89 -7.16
C THR A 237 -1.36 -5.29 -5.80
N ILE A 238 -0.90 -4.08 -5.51
CA ILE A 238 -1.18 -3.35 -4.26
C ILE A 238 -2.65 -2.96 -4.22
N MET A 239 -3.19 -2.41 -5.31
CA MET A 239 -4.60 -1.96 -5.37
C MET A 239 -5.59 -3.12 -5.24
N ILE A 240 -5.34 -4.23 -5.94
CA ILE A 240 -6.15 -5.45 -5.84
C ILE A 240 -6.07 -5.99 -4.41
N TRP A 241 -4.87 -6.01 -3.80
CA TRP A 241 -4.71 -6.45 -2.42
C TRP A 241 -5.51 -5.60 -1.44
N GLU A 242 -5.50 -4.27 -1.60
CA GLU A 242 -6.26 -3.37 -0.74
C GLU A 242 -7.76 -3.64 -0.82
N ILE A 243 -8.29 -3.85 -2.03
CA ILE A 243 -9.69 -4.25 -2.26
C ILE A 243 -9.99 -5.55 -1.51
N LEU A 244 -9.16 -6.59 -1.71
CA LEU A 244 -9.32 -7.89 -1.05
C LEU A 244 -9.22 -7.78 0.47
N ALA A 245 -8.34 -6.93 0.97
CA ALA A 245 -8.13 -6.71 2.38
C ALA A 245 -9.33 -6.00 3.03
N GLY A 246 -9.89 -5.00 2.35
CA GLY A 246 -11.10 -4.31 2.79
C GLY A 246 -12.28 -5.27 2.92
N PHE A 247 -12.50 -6.11 1.91
CA PHE A 247 -13.54 -7.15 1.97
C PHE A 247 -13.28 -8.21 3.03
N ALA A 248 -12.02 -8.64 3.20
CA ALA A 248 -11.65 -9.61 4.23
C ALA A 248 -11.92 -9.06 5.64
N LEU A 249 -11.67 -7.77 5.86
CA LEU A 249 -11.96 -7.08 7.11
C LEU A 249 -13.47 -7.01 7.38
N LEU A 250 -14.28 -6.64 6.38
CA LEU A 250 -15.75 -6.61 6.49
C LEU A 250 -16.31 -8.00 6.85
N LYS A 251 -15.81 -9.06 6.18
CA LYS A 251 -16.18 -10.44 6.49
C LYS A 251 -15.80 -10.85 7.92
N CYS A 252 -14.61 -10.46 8.37
CA CYS A 252 -14.14 -10.78 9.71
C CYS A 252 -14.99 -10.12 10.82
N GLN A 253 -15.53 -8.92 10.58
CA GLN A 253 -16.43 -8.26 11.53
C GLN A 253 -17.80 -8.92 11.57
N SER A 254 -18.36 -9.28 10.41
CA SER A 254 -19.63 -10.01 10.34
C SER A 254 -19.60 -11.32 11.14
N LEU A 255 -18.49 -12.06 11.07
CA LEU A 255 -18.32 -13.31 11.82
C LEU A 255 -18.19 -13.14 13.35
N LYS A 256 -17.89 -11.94 13.85
CA LYS A 256 -17.85 -11.67 15.30
C LYS A 256 -19.20 -11.31 15.89
N HIS A 257 -20.20 -11.06 15.04
CA HIS A 257 -21.55 -10.67 15.41
C HIS A 257 -22.61 -11.73 15.05
N ALA A 258 -22.21 -12.83 14.42
CA ALA A 258 -23.01 -14.04 14.18
C ALA A 258 -22.76 -15.07 15.30
#